data_AF-A0A960YP91-F1
#
_entry.id   AF-A0A960YP91-F1
#
_cell.length_a   1.000
_cell.length_b   1.000
_cell.length_c   1.000
_cell.angle_alpha   90.00
_cell.angle_beta   90.00
_cell.angle_gamma   90.00
#
_symmetry.space_group_name_H-M   'P 1'
#
loop_
_entity.id
_entity.type
_entity.pdbx_description
1 polymer ?
#
loop_
_entity_poly.entity_id
_entity_poly.type
_entity_poly.pdbx_seq_one_letter_code
_entity_poly.pdbx_strand_id
1 'polypeptide(L)'
;MNELEAFLRAHREPLNQRFRIRWLEKRSISGKDFLNEYKQVAEAFLEALASLPSPVASAPGQEKQQEGPANQISAAQRESSLLELYDLLLDLQGHRLWNEEASLREIPELVFQSFPRLSAGHCGALLSRAINIGFNIQRFGIEPRRWWTLLKRFGPMDSEYSSDTGARNRFFRLMGAMGWLAGLSQFRLSAIAVLESMSEEEGRALFPSVKTSDSLKRWLGEMKQNPWAGLSEPSPLVLGGFRGFGYQFYNPPRIVGPDSSGGILLRDSRQTYLAFADRFGAQIVASPTEETIAPDQQNHSREESGGDADMDTAAIKKCIAAIKTAGLPLPEKFRSSRLYMNTGFLVSEDSHYLWVVPG
;
A
#
# COMPACT_ATOMS: atom_id res chain seq x y z
N MET A 1 -14.02 -37.53 2.67
CA MET A 1 -14.02 -36.54 3.76
C MET A 1 -13.33 -35.31 3.19
N ASN A 2 -13.92 -34.12 3.32
CA ASN A 2 -13.31 -32.90 2.81
C ASN A 2 -11.96 -32.68 3.52
N GLU A 3 -10.90 -32.30 2.79
CA GLU A 3 -9.55 -32.07 3.34
C GLU A 3 -9.59 -31.12 4.54
N LEU A 4 -10.44 -30.08 4.49
CA LEU A 4 -10.65 -29.15 5.59
C LEU A 4 -11.28 -29.81 6.83
N GLU A 5 -12.24 -30.73 6.65
CA GLU A 5 -12.84 -31.45 7.78
C GLU A 5 -11.82 -32.36 8.47
N ALA A 6 -10.96 -33.01 7.69
CA ALA A 6 -9.88 -33.83 8.21
C ALA A 6 -8.88 -32.97 9.00
N PHE A 7 -8.49 -31.81 8.46
CA PHE A 7 -7.62 -30.84 9.14
C PHE A 7 -8.23 -30.36 10.46
N LEU A 8 -9.49 -29.90 10.46
CA LEU A 8 -10.18 -29.40 11.64
C LEU A 8 -10.32 -30.48 12.73
N ARG A 9 -10.54 -31.74 12.33
CA ARG A 9 -10.62 -32.86 13.27
C ARG A 9 -9.25 -33.16 13.89
N ALA A 10 -8.21 -33.22 13.07
CA ALA A 10 -6.85 -33.51 13.51
C ALA A 10 -6.31 -32.41 14.46
N HIS A 11 -6.68 -31.15 14.22
CA HIS A 11 -6.20 -29.98 14.95
C HIS A 11 -7.20 -29.40 15.95
N ARG A 12 -8.26 -30.14 16.31
CA ARG A 12 -9.35 -29.62 17.14
C ARG A 12 -8.86 -28.98 18.44
N GLU A 13 -8.02 -29.69 19.21
CA GLU A 13 -7.52 -29.19 20.49
C GLU A 13 -6.59 -27.97 20.36
N PRO A 14 -5.52 -27.98 19.52
CA PRO A 14 -4.66 -26.81 19.39
C PRO A 14 -5.41 -25.59 18.83
N LEU A 15 -6.35 -25.76 17.90
CA LEU A 15 -7.18 -24.66 17.39
C LEU A 15 -8.08 -24.08 18.50
N ASN A 16 -8.74 -24.93 19.29
CA ASN A 16 -9.56 -24.50 20.43
C ASN A 16 -8.72 -23.73 21.47
N GLN A 17 -7.50 -24.18 21.74
CA GLN A 17 -6.59 -23.49 22.66
C GLN A 17 -6.23 -22.10 22.15
N ARG A 18 -5.84 -21.97 20.87
CA ARG A 18 -5.53 -20.69 20.23
C ARG A 18 -6.73 -19.74 20.26
N PHE A 19 -7.92 -20.23 19.91
CA PHE A 19 -9.15 -19.46 19.99
C PHE A 19 -9.39 -18.93 21.40
N ARG A 20 -9.30 -19.78 22.44
CA ARG A 20 -9.53 -19.38 23.83
C ARG A 20 -8.56 -18.29 24.28
N ILE A 21 -7.28 -18.42 23.92
CA ILE A 21 -6.25 -17.41 24.27
C ILE A 21 -6.62 -16.06 23.63
N ARG A 22 -6.87 -16.02 22.32
CA ARG A 22 -7.25 -14.79 21.61
C ARG A 22 -8.58 -14.22 22.08
N TRP A 23 -9.55 -15.07 22.37
CA TRP A 23 -10.84 -14.66 22.92
C TRP A 23 -10.69 -14.00 24.29
N LEU A 24 -9.83 -14.51 25.18
CA LEU A 24 -9.55 -13.90 26.48
C LEU A 24 -8.90 -12.52 26.34
N GLU A 25 -8.02 -12.34 25.35
CA GLU A 25 -7.32 -11.07 25.08
C GLU A 25 -8.25 -9.99 24.52
N LYS A 26 -9.16 -10.33 23.62
CA LYS A 26 -9.95 -9.34 22.84
C LYS A 26 -11.41 -9.25 23.27
N ARG A 27 -11.99 -10.33 23.80
CA ARG A 27 -13.40 -10.48 24.23
C ARG A 27 -14.47 -10.07 23.20
N SER A 28 -14.09 -9.84 21.94
CA SER A 28 -14.95 -9.39 20.85
C SER A 28 -15.24 -10.47 19.80
N ILE A 29 -14.61 -11.64 19.90
CA ILE A 29 -14.66 -12.68 18.87
C ILE A 29 -15.84 -13.62 19.13
N SER A 30 -16.76 -13.72 18.17
CA SER A 30 -17.84 -14.71 18.18
C SER A 30 -17.32 -16.04 17.64
N GLY A 31 -17.32 -17.09 18.46
CA GLY A 31 -16.76 -18.39 18.07
C GLY A 31 -17.48 -19.03 16.88
N LYS A 32 -18.80 -18.85 16.75
CA LYS A 32 -19.58 -19.36 15.62
C LYS A 32 -19.24 -18.62 14.33
N ASP A 33 -19.22 -17.29 14.38
CA ASP A 33 -19.00 -16.46 13.19
C ASP A 33 -17.55 -16.60 12.71
N PHE A 34 -16.60 -16.61 13.65
CA PHE A 34 -15.20 -16.91 13.35
C PHE A 34 -15.02 -18.25 12.63
N LEU A 35 -15.64 -19.33 13.14
CA LEU A 35 -15.49 -20.65 12.53
C LEU A 35 -16.09 -20.71 11.11
N ASN A 36 -17.22 -20.04 10.89
CA ASN A 36 -17.84 -19.98 9.56
C ASN A 36 -16.96 -19.22 8.56
N GLU A 37 -16.45 -18.05 8.96
CA GLU A 37 -15.54 -17.24 8.14
C GLU A 37 -14.24 -17.99 7.85
N TYR A 38 -13.64 -18.63 8.86
CA TYR A 38 -12.46 -19.46 8.67
C TYR A 38 -12.69 -20.57 7.65
N LYS A 39 -13.83 -21.28 7.73
CA LYS A 39 -14.16 -22.35 6.79
C LYS A 39 -14.28 -21.83 5.37
N GLN A 40 -15.01 -20.74 5.16
CA GLN A 40 -15.18 -20.14 3.85
C GLN A 40 -13.83 -19.76 3.22
N VAL A 41 -12.97 -19.07 3.96
CA VAL A 41 -11.66 -18.64 3.45
C VAL A 41 -10.71 -19.83 3.24
N ALA A 42 -10.76 -20.83 4.13
CA ALA A 42 -9.96 -22.05 4.00
C ALA A 42 -10.41 -22.93 2.81
N GLU A 43 -11.71 -22.99 2.50
CA GLU A 43 -12.23 -23.67 1.32
C GLU A 43 -11.74 -22.98 0.04
N ALA A 44 -11.84 -21.65 -0.05
CA ALA A 44 -11.33 -20.89 -1.18
C ALA A 44 -9.81 -21.11 -1.40
N PHE A 45 -9.03 -21.20 -0.31
CA PHE A 45 -7.61 -21.55 -0.36
C PHE A 45 -7.39 -22.95 -0.97
N LEU A 46 -8.08 -23.97 -0.46
CA LEU A 46 -7.93 -25.34 -0.93
C LEU A 46 -8.41 -25.52 -2.38
N GLU A 47 -9.50 -24.86 -2.77
CA GLU A 47 -10.00 -24.83 -4.14
C GLU A 47 -8.99 -24.20 -5.11
N ALA A 48 -8.39 -23.08 -4.72
CA ALA A 48 -7.33 -22.45 -5.52
C ALA A 48 -6.12 -23.38 -5.71
N LEU A 49 -5.72 -24.12 -4.67
CA LEU A 49 -4.65 -25.12 -4.80
C LEU A 49 -5.05 -26.30 -5.70
N ALA A 50 -6.29 -26.76 -5.62
CA ALA A 50 -6.80 -27.84 -6.46
C ALA A 50 -6.92 -27.43 -7.95
N SER A 51 -7.06 -26.12 -8.21
CA SER A 51 -7.11 -25.57 -9.58
C SER A 51 -5.75 -25.49 -10.27
N LEU A 52 -4.64 -25.67 -9.54
CA LEU A 52 -3.31 -25.67 -10.13
C LEU A 52 -3.19 -26.79 -11.18
N PRO A 53 -2.61 -26.53 -12.35
CA PRO A 53 -2.43 -27.55 -13.36
C PRO A 53 -1.58 -28.69 -12.79
N SER A 54 -2.14 -29.90 -12.78
CA SER A 54 -1.39 -31.10 -12.45
C SER A 54 -0.15 -31.15 -13.34
N PRO A 55 1.04 -31.44 -12.78
CA PRO A 55 2.25 -31.58 -13.59
C PRO A 55 1.94 -32.60 -14.69
N VAL A 56 1.92 -32.13 -15.93
CA VAL A 56 1.64 -32.97 -17.10
C VAL A 56 2.67 -34.08 -17.05
N ALA A 57 2.23 -35.33 -16.93
CA ALA A 57 3.13 -36.47 -16.95
C ALA A 57 3.99 -36.33 -18.21
N SER A 58 5.29 -36.09 -18.01
CA SER A 58 6.23 -35.80 -19.08
C SER A 58 6.09 -36.88 -20.15
N ALA A 59 5.99 -36.47 -21.42
CA ALA A 59 5.73 -37.40 -22.52
C ALA A 59 6.72 -38.57 -22.48
N PRO A 60 6.25 -39.83 -22.62
CA PRO A 60 7.12 -41.00 -22.54
C PRO A 60 8.18 -40.91 -23.64
N GLY A 61 9.41 -40.56 -23.27
CA GLY A 61 10.54 -40.41 -24.21
C GLY A 61 11.41 -39.18 -23.99
N GLN A 62 10.99 -38.17 -23.21
CA GLN A 62 11.92 -37.13 -22.77
C GLN A 62 12.72 -37.65 -21.57
N GLU A 63 14.04 -37.78 -21.77
CA GLU A 63 14.99 -38.10 -20.70
C GLU A 63 14.68 -37.24 -19.48
N LYS A 64 14.59 -37.90 -18.32
CA LYS A 64 14.37 -37.30 -17.01
C LYS A 64 15.50 -36.32 -16.67
N GLN A 65 15.54 -35.16 -17.31
CA GLN A 65 16.11 -33.98 -16.68
C GLN A 65 15.32 -33.82 -15.39
N GLN A 66 16.03 -33.81 -14.26
CA GLN A 66 15.46 -33.75 -12.92
C GLN A 66 14.61 -32.47 -12.80
N GLU A 67 13.35 -32.53 -13.22
CA GLU A 67 12.33 -31.60 -12.79
C GLU A 67 12.26 -31.77 -11.27
N GLY A 68 12.89 -30.83 -10.57
CA GLY A 68 13.05 -30.92 -9.13
C GLY A 68 11.68 -31.06 -8.44
N PRO A 69 11.65 -31.63 -7.23
CA PRO A 69 10.44 -31.76 -6.41
C PRO A 69 9.73 -30.42 -6.08
N ALA A 70 10.23 -29.29 -6.57
CA ALA A 70 9.78 -27.93 -6.29
C ALA A 70 8.34 -27.62 -6.74
N ASN A 71 7.73 -28.42 -7.62
CA ASN A 71 6.40 -28.10 -8.16
C ASN A 71 5.21 -28.71 -7.42
N GLN A 72 5.43 -29.63 -6.47
CA GLN A 72 4.35 -30.22 -5.69
C GLN A 72 4.24 -29.56 -4.30
N ILE A 73 3.05 -29.03 -4.00
CA ILE A 73 2.73 -28.53 -2.66
C ILE A 73 2.48 -29.74 -1.75
N SER A 74 3.31 -29.88 -0.72
CA SER A 74 3.20 -30.96 0.26
C SER A 74 1.98 -30.79 1.16
N ALA A 75 1.46 -31.90 1.70
CA ALA A 75 0.38 -31.85 2.69
C ALA A 75 0.77 -31.02 3.93
N ALA A 76 2.04 -31.10 4.37
CA ALA A 76 2.56 -30.32 5.49
C ALA A 76 2.54 -28.81 5.22
N GLN A 77 2.84 -28.37 3.99
CA GLN A 77 2.74 -26.96 3.61
C GLN A 77 1.28 -26.47 3.63
N ARG A 78 0.34 -27.28 3.11
CA ARG A 78 -1.09 -26.95 3.17
C ARG A 78 -1.58 -26.83 4.61
N GLU A 79 -1.22 -27.78 5.46
CA GLU A 79 -1.54 -27.78 6.89
C GLU A 79 -0.98 -26.55 7.62
N SER A 80 0.29 -26.22 7.39
CA SER A 80 0.92 -25.01 7.94
C SER A 80 0.19 -23.74 7.51
N SER A 81 -0.15 -23.63 6.22
CA SER A 81 -0.88 -22.48 5.68
C SER A 81 -2.30 -22.34 6.24
N LEU A 82 -2.99 -23.45 6.50
CA LEU A 82 -4.30 -23.46 7.16
C LEU A 82 -4.22 -22.99 8.62
N LEU A 83 -3.14 -23.33 9.33
CA LEU A 83 -2.87 -22.82 10.69
C LEU A 83 -2.54 -21.32 10.68
N GLU A 84 -1.69 -20.86 9.76
CA GLU A 84 -1.37 -19.44 9.59
C GLU A 84 -2.60 -18.60 9.26
N LEU A 85 -3.47 -19.10 8.37
CA LEU A 85 -4.74 -18.48 8.03
C LEU A 85 -5.65 -18.35 9.25
N TYR A 86 -5.72 -19.40 10.08
CA TYR A 86 -6.52 -19.42 11.30
C TYR A 86 -6.08 -18.33 12.28
N ASP A 87 -4.77 -18.23 12.53
CA ASP A 87 -4.19 -17.22 13.42
C ASP A 87 -4.43 -15.80 12.90
N LEU A 88 -4.21 -15.58 11.59
CA LEU A 88 -4.42 -14.27 10.98
C LEU A 88 -5.88 -13.82 11.11
N LEU A 89 -6.85 -14.70 10.84
CA LEU A 89 -8.27 -14.36 10.96
C LEU A 89 -8.68 -14.08 12.42
N LEU A 90 -8.11 -14.80 13.40
CA LEU A 90 -8.31 -14.49 14.81
C LEU A 90 -7.84 -13.08 15.17
N ASP A 91 -6.64 -12.72 14.71
CA ASP A 91 -6.07 -11.40 14.97
C ASP A 91 -6.94 -10.30 14.31
N LEU A 92 -7.33 -10.48 13.05
CA LEU A 92 -8.15 -9.51 12.32
C LEU A 92 -9.54 -9.30 12.93
N GLN A 93 -10.22 -10.37 13.35
CA GLN A 93 -11.52 -10.25 14.04
C GLN A 93 -11.38 -9.64 15.43
N GLY A 94 -10.29 -9.96 16.14
CA GLY A 94 -9.98 -9.36 17.43
C GLY A 94 -9.83 -7.83 17.37
N HIS A 95 -9.40 -7.30 16.23
CA HIS A 95 -9.25 -5.86 15.97
C HIS A 95 -10.49 -5.19 15.33
N ARG A 96 -11.61 -5.92 15.14
CA ARG A 96 -12.85 -5.48 14.46
C ARG A 96 -12.69 -5.07 12.99
N LEU A 97 -11.47 -4.96 12.48
CA LEU A 97 -11.15 -4.66 11.08
C LEU A 97 -11.88 -5.58 10.10
N TRP A 98 -11.98 -6.87 10.43
CA TRP A 98 -12.66 -7.86 9.57
C TRP A 98 -14.18 -7.63 9.42
N ASN A 99 -14.82 -7.02 10.42
CA ASN A 99 -16.26 -6.83 10.45
C ASN A 99 -16.68 -5.45 9.94
N GLU A 100 -15.83 -4.45 10.11
CA GLU A 100 -16.11 -3.08 9.70
C GLU A 100 -15.86 -2.87 8.20
N GLU A 101 -14.94 -3.64 7.59
CA GLU A 101 -14.48 -3.41 6.22
C GLU A 101 -14.78 -4.61 5.30
N ALA A 102 -15.98 -4.64 4.72
CA ALA A 102 -16.43 -5.74 3.86
C ALA A 102 -15.48 -6.02 2.67
N SER A 103 -14.87 -4.99 2.09
CA SER A 103 -13.90 -5.10 1.00
C SER A 103 -12.61 -5.84 1.37
N LEU A 104 -12.23 -5.89 2.65
CA LEU A 104 -11.06 -6.66 3.07
C LEU A 104 -11.31 -8.17 3.00
N ARG A 105 -12.57 -8.59 3.05
CA ARG A 105 -12.95 -10.03 3.00
C ARG A 105 -12.77 -10.64 1.62
N GLU A 106 -12.76 -9.83 0.57
CA GLU A 106 -12.51 -10.28 -0.80
C GLU A 106 -11.01 -10.54 -1.06
N ILE A 107 -10.12 -9.91 -0.28
CA ILE A 107 -8.67 -9.96 -0.52
C ILE A 107 -8.13 -11.40 -0.47
N PRO A 108 -8.46 -12.27 0.50
CA PRO A 108 -7.90 -13.61 0.53
C PRO A 108 -8.26 -14.45 -0.69
N GLU A 109 -9.53 -14.44 -1.10
CA GLU A 109 -9.99 -15.19 -2.27
C GLU A 109 -9.24 -14.73 -3.53
N LEU A 110 -9.14 -13.42 -3.73
CA LEU A 110 -8.40 -12.82 -4.83
C LEU A 110 -6.92 -13.25 -4.81
N VAL A 111 -6.27 -13.20 -3.64
CA VAL A 111 -4.88 -13.62 -3.44
C VAL A 111 -4.69 -15.10 -3.76
N PHE A 112 -5.57 -15.98 -3.26
CA PHE A 112 -5.47 -17.41 -3.51
C PHE A 112 -5.64 -17.75 -4.98
N GLN A 113 -6.57 -17.10 -5.67
CA GLN A 113 -6.80 -17.29 -7.11
C GLN A 113 -5.60 -16.85 -7.96
N SER A 114 -4.88 -15.81 -7.55
CA SER A 114 -3.77 -15.24 -8.34
C SER A 114 -2.39 -15.76 -7.95
N PHE A 115 -2.22 -16.19 -6.69
CA PHE A 115 -0.94 -16.64 -6.13
C PHE A 115 -1.08 -17.92 -5.29
N PRO A 116 -1.68 -18.99 -5.84
CA PRO A 116 -1.92 -20.22 -5.09
C PRO A 116 -0.64 -20.87 -4.57
N ARG A 117 0.47 -20.89 -5.34
CA ARG A 117 1.74 -21.52 -4.91
C ARG A 117 2.38 -20.74 -3.78
N LEU A 118 2.43 -19.41 -3.90
CA LEU A 118 2.96 -18.57 -2.83
C LEU A 118 2.11 -18.68 -1.55
N SER A 119 0.78 -18.75 -1.70
CA SER A 119 -0.14 -18.95 -0.59
C SER A 119 0.08 -20.28 0.12
N ALA A 120 0.41 -21.35 -0.61
CA ALA A 120 0.64 -22.67 -0.03
C ALA A 120 1.86 -22.74 0.90
N GLY A 121 2.87 -21.89 0.70
CA GLY A 121 4.06 -21.86 1.56
C GLY A 121 4.05 -20.76 2.62
N HIS A 122 3.30 -19.67 2.40
CA HIS A 122 3.43 -18.41 3.15
C HIS A 122 2.12 -17.65 3.30
N CYS A 123 1.01 -18.37 3.46
CA CYS A 123 -0.34 -17.81 3.52
C CYS A 123 -0.46 -16.62 4.47
N GLY A 124 -0.03 -16.77 5.73
CA GLY A 124 -0.19 -15.72 6.75
C GLY A 124 0.61 -14.46 6.41
N ALA A 125 1.86 -14.63 5.98
CA ALA A 125 2.75 -13.54 5.62
C ALA A 125 2.28 -12.78 4.35
N LEU A 126 1.74 -13.50 3.38
CA LEU A 126 1.19 -12.95 2.14
C LEU A 126 -0.10 -12.18 2.42
N LEU A 127 -1.07 -12.81 3.08
CA LEU A 127 -2.37 -12.21 3.37
C LEU A 127 -2.26 -11.02 4.33
N SER A 128 -1.44 -11.12 5.38
CA SER A 128 -1.25 -10.01 6.31
C SER A 128 -0.78 -8.74 5.59
N ARG A 129 0.17 -8.87 4.65
CA ARG A 129 0.64 -7.74 3.82
C ARG A 129 -0.45 -7.24 2.87
N ALA A 130 -1.12 -8.15 2.17
CA ALA A 130 -2.18 -7.81 1.23
C ALA A 130 -3.33 -7.05 1.92
N ILE A 131 -3.78 -7.54 3.08
CA ILE A 131 -4.84 -6.93 3.89
C ILE A 131 -4.37 -5.59 4.46
N ASN A 132 -3.13 -5.49 4.94
CA ASN A 132 -2.60 -4.22 5.44
C ASN A 132 -2.57 -3.14 4.35
N ILE A 133 -2.10 -3.49 3.14
CA ILE A 133 -2.07 -2.56 2.01
C ILE A 133 -3.49 -2.20 1.59
N GLY A 134 -4.38 -3.20 1.43
CA GLY A 134 -5.79 -2.98 1.11
C GLY A 134 -6.49 -2.06 2.11
N PHE A 135 -6.27 -2.27 3.41
CA PHE A 135 -6.81 -1.43 4.48
C PHE A 135 -6.31 0.01 4.37
N ASN A 136 -5.01 0.22 4.14
CA ASN A 136 -4.47 1.57 3.97
C ASN A 136 -5.05 2.26 2.74
N ILE A 137 -5.13 1.57 1.60
CA ILE A 137 -5.71 2.10 0.37
C ILE A 137 -7.16 2.57 0.62
N GLN A 138 -7.97 1.71 1.24
CA GLN A 138 -9.35 2.03 1.55
C GLN A 138 -9.48 3.20 2.54
N ARG A 139 -8.67 3.20 3.60
CA ARG A 139 -8.65 4.27 4.61
C ARG A 139 -8.34 5.65 4.01
N PHE A 140 -7.52 5.71 2.97
CA PHE A 140 -7.19 6.94 2.27
C PHE A 140 -8.11 7.25 1.08
N GLY A 141 -9.24 6.53 0.95
CA GLY A 141 -10.24 6.80 -0.09
C GLY A 141 -9.74 6.50 -1.51
N ILE A 142 -8.72 5.66 -1.64
CA ILE A 142 -8.14 5.26 -2.92
C ILE A 142 -8.82 3.98 -3.38
N GLU A 143 -8.93 3.80 -4.70
CA GLU A 143 -9.60 2.64 -5.30
C GLU A 143 -8.79 1.33 -5.12
N PRO A 144 -9.23 0.37 -4.28
CA PRO A 144 -8.50 -0.89 -4.05
C PRO A 144 -8.39 -1.77 -5.31
N ARG A 145 -9.36 -1.67 -6.21
CA ARG A 145 -9.40 -2.43 -7.48
C ARG A 145 -8.21 -2.12 -8.37
N ARG A 146 -7.73 -0.86 -8.35
CA ARG A 146 -6.54 -0.47 -9.13
C ARG A 146 -5.30 -1.21 -8.62
N TRP A 147 -5.07 -1.22 -7.31
CA TRP A 147 -3.95 -1.95 -6.71
C TRP A 147 -4.00 -3.43 -7.05
N TRP A 148 -5.18 -4.05 -6.89
CA TRP A 148 -5.37 -5.45 -7.22
C TRP A 148 -5.10 -5.75 -8.70
N THR A 149 -5.56 -4.87 -9.61
CA THR A 149 -5.32 -5.01 -11.05
C THR A 149 -3.84 -4.99 -11.40
N LEU A 150 -3.03 -4.19 -10.70
CA LEU A 150 -1.58 -4.16 -10.86
C LEU A 150 -0.94 -5.45 -10.33
N LEU A 151 -1.36 -5.89 -9.13
CA LEU A 151 -0.83 -7.08 -8.49
C LEU A 151 -1.10 -8.33 -9.32
N LYS A 152 -2.33 -8.50 -9.84
CA LYS A 152 -2.72 -9.66 -10.67
C LYS A 152 -1.83 -9.86 -11.91
N ARG A 153 -1.16 -8.82 -12.43
CA ARG A 153 -0.22 -8.94 -13.56
C ARG A 153 0.99 -9.82 -13.25
N PHE A 154 1.27 -10.06 -11.97
CA PHE A 154 2.35 -10.89 -11.49
C PHE A 154 1.92 -12.35 -11.24
N GLY A 155 0.63 -12.67 -11.37
CA GLY A 155 0.13 -14.05 -11.20
C GLY A 155 0.87 -15.09 -12.05
N PRO A 156 1.21 -14.83 -13.33
CA PRO A 156 2.01 -15.77 -14.12
C PRO A 156 3.40 -16.12 -13.53
N MET A 157 3.94 -15.26 -12.66
CA MET A 157 5.24 -15.44 -12.00
C MET A 157 5.12 -16.06 -10.59
N ASP A 158 3.94 -16.54 -10.18
CA ASP A 158 3.70 -17.12 -8.85
C ASP A 158 4.70 -18.24 -8.49
N SER A 159 5.03 -19.11 -9.45
CA SER A 159 6.03 -20.17 -9.24
C SER A 159 7.41 -19.61 -8.93
N GLU A 160 7.83 -18.54 -9.60
CA GLU A 160 9.12 -17.90 -9.35
C GLU A 160 9.17 -17.32 -7.94
N TYR A 161 8.11 -16.62 -7.53
CA TYR A 161 8.03 -16.01 -6.20
C TYR A 161 7.93 -17.02 -5.06
N SER A 162 7.42 -18.22 -5.34
CA SER A 162 7.37 -19.32 -4.38
C SER A 162 8.70 -20.07 -4.23
N SER A 163 9.66 -19.90 -5.14
CA SER A 163 10.84 -20.77 -5.23
C SER A 163 11.84 -20.59 -4.10
N ASP A 164 12.13 -19.36 -3.69
CA ASP A 164 13.10 -19.05 -2.65
C ASP A 164 12.73 -17.79 -1.83
N THR A 165 13.42 -17.62 -0.70
CA THR A 165 13.16 -16.52 0.24
C THR A 165 13.46 -15.13 -0.34
N GLY A 166 14.47 -15.01 -1.19
CA GLY A 166 14.83 -13.77 -1.88
C GLY A 166 13.77 -13.35 -2.90
N ALA A 167 13.33 -14.28 -3.76
CA ALA A 167 12.25 -14.03 -4.72
C ALA A 167 10.94 -13.64 -4.01
N ARG A 168 10.58 -14.36 -2.94
CA ARG A 168 9.43 -14.04 -2.09
C ARG A 168 9.51 -12.64 -1.46
N ASN A 169 10.66 -12.30 -0.89
CA ASN A 169 10.86 -10.98 -0.29
C ASN A 169 10.83 -9.86 -1.33
N ARG A 170 11.29 -10.12 -2.56
CA ARG A 170 11.15 -9.21 -3.71
C ARG A 170 9.68 -8.99 -4.03
N PHE A 171 8.88 -10.05 -4.15
CA PHE A 171 7.43 -9.95 -4.38
C PHE A 171 6.71 -9.12 -3.31
N PHE A 172 6.98 -9.35 -2.04
CA PHE A 172 6.36 -8.59 -0.95
C PHE A 172 6.70 -7.09 -1.00
N ARG A 173 7.92 -6.74 -1.41
CA ARG A 173 8.29 -5.33 -1.64
C ARG A 173 7.55 -4.75 -2.84
N LEU A 174 7.43 -5.51 -3.93
CA LEU A 174 6.69 -5.11 -5.13
C LEU A 174 5.21 -4.87 -4.82
N MET A 175 4.59 -5.74 -4.03
CA MET A 175 3.21 -5.57 -3.56
C MET A 175 3.00 -4.22 -2.85
N GLY A 176 3.95 -3.84 -1.99
CA GLY A 176 3.96 -2.52 -1.33
C GLY A 176 4.16 -1.36 -2.32
N ALA A 177 5.08 -1.51 -3.27
CA ALA A 177 5.33 -0.51 -4.32
C ALA A 177 4.10 -0.29 -5.23
N MET A 178 3.29 -1.31 -5.47
CA MET A 178 2.01 -1.15 -6.17
C MET A 178 0.99 -0.34 -5.37
N GLY A 179 1.11 -0.30 -4.05
CA GLY A 179 0.33 0.61 -3.22
C GLY A 179 0.57 2.07 -3.61
N TRP A 180 1.82 2.44 -3.90
CA TRP A 180 2.14 3.78 -4.43
C TRP A 180 1.47 4.03 -5.78
N LEU A 181 1.60 3.10 -6.73
CA LEU A 181 0.97 3.21 -8.05
C LEU A 181 -0.56 3.24 -8.00
N ALA A 182 -1.15 2.77 -6.90
CA ALA A 182 -2.58 2.86 -6.63
C ALA A 182 -2.99 4.20 -6.01
N GLY A 183 -2.08 4.93 -5.35
CA GLY A 183 -2.33 6.26 -4.77
C GLY A 183 -1.73 6.48 -3.38
N LEU A 184 -1.02 5.50 -2.81
CA LEU A 184 -0.29 5.66 -1.54
C LEU A 184 0.98 6.51 -1.74
N SER A 185 0.79 7.80 -1.99
CA SER A 185 1.83 8.78 -2.34
C SER A 185 2.96 8.89 -1.29
N GLN A 186 2.67 8.58 -0.02
CA GLN A 186 3.67 8.50 1.05
C GLN A 186 4.75 7.43 0.81
N PHE A 187 4.45 6.42 0.01
CA PHE A 187 5.40 5.35 -0.31
C PHE A 187 6.23 5.63 -1.56
N ARG A 188 6.09 6.80 -2.21
CA ARG A 188 6.76 7.13 -3.48
C ARG A 188 8.24 6.79 -3.51
N LEU A 189 9.03 7.34 -2.58
CA LEU A 189 10.49 7.17 -2.61
C LEU A 189 10.90 5.71 -2.37
N SER A 190 10.26 5.02 -1.42
CA SER A 190 10.49 3.59 -1.18
C SER A 190 10.04 2.72 -2.35
N ALA A 191 8.93 3.07 -2.99
CA ALA A 191 8.38 2.34 -4.12
C ALA A 191 9.28 2.48 -5.35
N ILE A 192 9.78 3.70 -5.65
CA ILE A 192 10.76 3.94 -6.71
C ILE A 192 11.98 3.04 -6.52
N ALA A 193 12.57 3.00 -5.32
CA ALA A 193 13.74 2.17 -5.05
C ALA A 193 13.48 0.66 -5.28
N VAL A 194 12.27 0.18 -4.95
CA VAL A 194 11.87 -1.20 -5.23
C VAL A 194 11.70 -1.42 -6.73
N LEU A 195 11.02 -0.52 -7.44
CA LEU A 195 10.74 -0.64 -8.87
C LEU A 195 12.03 -0.56 -9.72
N GLU A 196 13.04 0.18 -9.27
CA GLU A 196 14.37 0.23 -9.91
C GLU A 196 15.09 -1.14 -9.88
N SER A 197 14.73 -2.01 -8.93
CA SER A 197 15.31 -3.35 -8.76
C SER A 197 14.54 -4.46 -9.48
N MET A 198 13.49 -4.12 -10.23
CA MET A 198 12.66 -5.09 -10.95
C MET A 198 13.46 -5.82 -12.03
N SER A 199 13.10 -7.09 -12.24
CA SER A 199 13.50 -7.81 -13.45
C SER A 199 12.83 -7.18 -14.69
N GLU A 200 13.35 -7.48 -15.87
CA GLU A 200 12.75 -6.99 -17.12
C GLU A 200 11.35 -7.58 -17.37
N GLU A 201 11.11 -8.82 -16.92
CA GLU A 201 9.81 -9.47 -17.03
C GLU A 201 8.78 -8.81 -16.10
N GLU A 202 9.16 -8.55 -14.86
CA GLU A 202 8.36 -7.79 -13.90
C GLU A 202 8.04 -6.40 -14.45
N GLY A 203 9.04 -5.71 -15.01
CA GLY A 203 8.90 -4.39 -15.61
C GLY A 203 7.92 -4.38 -16.78
N ARG A 204 8.01 -5.38 -17.67
CA ARG A 204 7.09 -5.54 -18.81
C ARG A 204 5.67 -5.89 -18.37
N ALA A 205 5.50 -6.71 -17.34
CA ALA A 205 4.19 -7.04 -16.81
C ALA A 205 3.50 -5.79 -16.22
N LEU A 206 4.23 -5.00 -15.42
CA LEU A 206 3.67 -3.83 -14.76
C LEU A 206 3.51 -2.63 -15.71
N PHE A 207 4.48 -2.43 -16.62
CA PHE A 207 4.51 -1.32 -17.57
C PHE A 207 4.67 -1.81 -19.02
N PRO A 208 3.61 -2.32 -19.66
CA PRO A 208 3.70 -2.90 -21.01
C PRO A 208 4.19 -1.93 -22.10
N SER A 209 4.07 -0.62 -21.87
CA SER A 209 4.56 0.43 -22.79
C SER A 209 6.06 0.68 -22.69
N VAL A 210 6.71 0.18 -21.63
CA VAL A 210 8.16 0.32 -21.40
C VAL A 210 8.87 -0.78 -22.16
N LYS A 211 9.66 -0.39 -23.16
CA LYS A 211 10.36 -1.34 -24.04
C LYS A 211 11.64 -1.91 -23.44
N THR A 212 12.29 -1.16 -22.54
CA THR A 212 13.59 -1.55 -21.96
C THR A 212 13.68 -1.18 -20.47
N SER A 213 14.47 -1.93 -19.70
CA SER A 213 14.75 -1.62 -18.29
C SER A 213 15.32 -0.19 -18.13
N ASP A 214 16.14 0.28 -19.06
CA ASP A 214 16.69 1.64 -19.02
C ASP A 214 15.63 2.72 -19.18
N SER A 215 14.61 2.49 -20.01
CA SER A 215 13.49 3.42 -20.14
C SER A 215 12.66 3.52 -18.86
N LEU A 216 12.49 2.40 -18.15
CA LEU A 216 11.85 2.39 -16.84
C LEU A 216 12.67 3.16 -15.82
N LYS A 217 13.97 2.87 -15.71
CA LYS A 217 14.88 3.54 -14.76
C LYS A 217 14.96 5.04 -15.02
N ARG A 218 14.98 5.48 -16.28
CA ARG A 218 14.94 6.90 -16.63
C ARG A 218 13.66 7.55 -16.13
N TRP A 219 12.50 6.95 -16.42
CA TRP A 219 11.21 7.46 -15.97
C TRP A 219 11.09 7.49 -14.44
N LEU A 220 11.59 6.45 -13.75
CA LEU A 220 11.64 6.41 -12.28
C LEU A 220 12.57 7.50 -11.70
N GLY A 221 13.70 7.76 -12.35
CA GLY A 221 14.61 8.86 -12.01
C GLY A 221 13.95 10.23 -12.16
N GLU A 222 13.17 10.44 -13.22
CA GLU A 222 12.36 11.65 -13.41
C GLU A 222 11.28 11.77 -12.33
N MET A 223 10.56 10.68 -12.02
CA MET A 223 9.55 10.63 -10.96
C MET A 223 10.11 10.94 -9.57
N LYS A 224 11.38 10.59 -9.34
CA LYS A 224 12.10 10.91 -8.10
C LYS A 224 12.38 12.41 -7.97
N GLN A 225 12.53 13.13 -9.07
CA GLN A 225 12.80 14.58 -9.07
C GLN A 225 11.50 15.40 -9.20
N ASN A 226 10.54 14.91 -9.97
CA ASN A 226 9.25 15.54 -10.25
C ASN A 226 8.11 14.53 -10.04
N PRO A 227 7.29 14.66 -8.97
CA PRO A 227 6.16 13.78 -8.69
C PRO A 227 5.10 13.73 -9.80
N TRP A 228 5.12 14.68 -10.72
CA TRP A 228 4.17 14.81 -11.83
C TRP A 228 4.73 14.33 -13.17
N ALA A 229 5.96 13.78 -13.19
CA ALA A 229 6.63 13.40 -14.43
C ALA A 229 5.78 12.45 -15.28
N GLY A 230 5.68 12.73 -16.57
CA GLY A 230 4.88 11.97 -17.54
C GLY A 230 3.37 12.27 -17.53
N LEU A 231 2.93 13.35 -16.87
CA LEU A 231 1.64 13.99 -17.14
C LEU A 231 1.87 15.23 -18.01
N SER A 232 1.06 15.41 -19.06
CA SER A 232 1.11 16.60 -19.92
C SER A 232 0.48 17.82 -19.24
N GLU A 233 -0.62 17.60 -18.53
CA GLU A 233 -1.41 18.66 -17.88
C GLU A 233 -1.84 18.21 -16.48
N PRO A 234 -0.91 18.17 -15.51
CA PRO A 234 -1.25 17.82 -14.14
C PRO A 234 -2.17 18.90 -13.54
N SER A 235 -3.32 18.47 -13.00
CA SER A 235 -4.31 19.38 -12.44
C SER A 235 -4.04 19.67 -10.96
N PRO A 236 -4.22 20.91 -10.50
CA PRO A 236 -4.23 21.25 -9.08
C PRO A 236 -5.26 20.43 -8.29
N LEU A 237 -5.03 20.27 -6.99
CA LEU A 237 -5.93 19.59 -6.08
C LEU A 237 -5.97 20.25 -4.71
N VAL A 238 -7.01 19.94 -3.93
CA VAL A 238 -7.19 20.42 -2.56
C VAL A 238 -7.16 19.23 -1.60
N LEU A 239 -6.38 19.35 -0.54
CA LEU A 239 -6.26 18.37 0.54
C LEU A 239 -6.69 18.96 1.88
N GLY A 240 -7.00 18.08 2.82
CA GLY A 240 -7.29 18.47 4.19
C GLY A 240 -8.74 18.92 4.38
N GLY A 241 -8.94 19.79 5.35
CA GLY A 241 -10.24 20.28 5.79
C GLY A 241 -10.35 20.29 7.32
N PHE A 242 -11.45 20.84 7.81
CA PHE A 242 -11.70 20.93 9.25
C PHE A 242 -12.16 19.59 9.82
N ARG A 243 -11.54 19.16 10.92
CA ARG A 243 -11.82 17.88 11.58
C ARG A 243 -13.27 17.72 12.05
N GLY A 244 -13.97 18.82 12.35
CA GLY A 244 -15.41 18.79 12.65
C GLY A 244 -16.28 18.25 11.50
N PHE A 245 -15.76 18.25 10.27
CA PHE A 245 -16.39 17.65 9.08
C PHE A 245 -15.71 16.35 8.64
N GLY A 246 -14.93 15.70 9.51
CA GLY A 246 -14.27 14.42 9.23
C GLY A 246 -12.87 14.51 8.60
N TYR A 247 -12.29 15.70 8.49
CA TYR A 247 -10.96 15.92 7.92
C TYR A 247 -9.83 15.96 8.98
N GLN A 248 -8.61 16.32 8.59
CA GLN A 248 -7.40 16.14 9.40
C GLN A 248 -7.15 17.27 10.42
N PHE A 249 -7.45 18.53 10.08
CA PHE A 249 -6.93 19.68 10.81
C PHE A 249 -7.91 20.25 11.83
N TYR A 250 -7.41 20.63 13.01
CA TYR A 250 -8.18 21.37 14.02
C TYR A 250 -8.21 22.87 13.73
N ASN A 251 -7.10 23.41 13.27
CA ASN A 251 -6.93 24.81 12.91
C ASN A 251 -6.29 24.92 11.52
N PRO A 252 -6.43 26.06 10.82
CA PRO A 252 -5.71 26.30 9.57
C PRO A 252 -4.22 25.98 9.73
N PRO A 253 -3.68 25.01 8.96
CA PRO A 253 -2.30 24.57 9.15
C PRO A 253 -1.32 25.67 8.75
N ARG A 254 -0.04 25.44 9.01
CA ARG A 254 1.07 26.23 8.47
C ARG A 254 2.06 25.28 7.83
N ILE A 255 2.68 25.70 6.73
CA ILE A 255 3.79 24.97 6.12
C ILE A 255 5.03 25.18 7.00
N VAL A 256 5.64 24.09 7.46
CA VAL A 256 6.92 24.13 8.19
C VAL A 256 8.07 23.98 7.20
N GLY A 257 7.99 22.99 6.31
CA GLY A 257 8.98 22.74 5.28
C GLY A 257 8.97 21.31 4.77
N PRO A 258 9.89 20.94 3.87
CA PRO A 258 10.00 19.57 3.40
C PRO A 258 10.54 18.66 4.49
N ASP A 259 10.18 17.39 4.37
CA ASP A 259 10.67 16.30 5.19
C ASP A 259 11.57 15.36 4.38
N SER A 260 12.49 14.67 5.05
CA SER A 260 13.36 13.65 4.47
C SER A 260 12.61 12.53 3.74
N SER A 261 11.35 12.27 4.10
CA SER A 261 10.48 11.28 3.46
C SER A 261 9.96 11.73 2.08
N GLY A 262 10.26 12.95 1.63
CA GLY A 262 9.76 13.49 0.36
C GLY A 262 8.35 14.06 0.42
N GLY A 263 7.86 14.38 1.62
CA GLY A 263 6.61 15.08 1.87
C GLY A 263 6.83 16.51 2.37
N ILE A 264 5.75 17.27 2.53
CA ILE A 264 5.76 18.60 3.16
C ILE A 264 5.18 18.49 4.57
N LEU A 265 5.98 18.91 5.54
CA LEU A 265 5.61 19.03 6.95
C LEU A 265 4.66 20.22 7.14
N LEU A 266 3.49 19.91 7.68
CA LEU A 266 2.45 20.86 8.06
C LEU A 266 2.27 20.81 9.57
N ARG A 267 1.96 21.95 10.18
CA ARG A 267 1.65 22.01 11.61
C ARG A 267 0.37 22.79 11.83
N ASP A 268 -0.56 22.21 12.56
CA ASP A 268 -1.66 22.98 13.16
C ASP A 268 -1.36 23.25 14.64
N SER A 269 -2.33 23.76 15.39
CA SER A 269 -2.14 24.06 16.82
C SER A 269 -1.88 22.84 17.72
N ARG A 270 -2.20 21.63 17.25
CA ARG A 270 -2.23 20.40 18.06
C ARG A 270 -1.28 19.32 17.55
N GLN A 271 -1.09 19.22 16.25
CA GLN A 271 -0.42 18.09 15.64
C GLN A 271 0.39 18.50 14.40
N THR A 272 1.41 17.69 14.11
CA THR A 272 2.22 17.77 12.91
C THR A 272 1.76 16.71 11.91
N TYR A 273 1.76 17.06 10.64
CA TYR A 273 1.30 16.22 9.54
C TYR A 273 2.32 16.24 8.42
N LEU A 274 2.32 15.19 7.61
CA LEU A 274 3.05 15.13 6.34
C LEU A 274 2.02 15.10 5.20
N ALA A 275 2.16 16.04 4.27
CA ALA A 275 1.41 16.06 3.03
C ALA A 275 2.27 15.48 1.89
N PHE A 276 1.69 14.52 1.18
CA PHE A 276 2.27 13.90 0.00
C PHE A 276 1.33 14.11 -1.17
N ALA A 277 1.88 14.37 -2.35
CA ALA A 277 1.11 14.45 -3.57
C ALA A 277 1.97 14.10 -4.78
N ASP A 278 1.41 13.30 -5.68
CA ASP A 278 2.01 12.95 -6.95
C ASP A 278 0.94 12.59 -7.99
N ARG A 279 1.38 12.15 -9.16
CA ARG A 279 0.49 11.77 -10.26
C ARG A 279 -0.46 10.60 -9.96
N PHE A 280 -0.23 9.83 -8.90
CA PHE A 280 -1.04 8.67 -8.54
C PHE A 280 -2.02 8.97 -7.42
N GLY A 281 -1.71 9.91 -6.53
CA GLY A 281 -2.61 10.31 -5.46
C GLY A 281 -2.02 11.39 -4.56
N ALA A 282 -2.78 11.73 -3.54
CA ALA A 282 -2.37 12.72 -2.57
C ALA A 282 -2.96 12.40 -1.20
N GLN A 283 -2.17 12.60 -0.14
CA GLN A 283 -2.49 12.17 1.21
C GLN A 283 -1.94 13.11 2.26
N ILE A 284 -2.65 13.20 3.39
CA ILE A 284 -2.16 13.81 4.61
C ILE A 284 -2.12 12.73 5.68
N VAL A 285 -0.93 12.49 6.23
CA VAL A 285 -0.73 11.54 7.33
C VAL A 285 -0.26 12.28 8.57
N ALA A 286 -0.70 11.83 9.75
CA ALA A 286 -0.14 12.29 11.00
C ALA A 286 1.35 11.95 11.07
N SER A 287 2.19 12.92 11.43
CA SER A 287 3.59 12.64 11.71
C SER A 287 3.72 12.03 13.11
N PRO A 288 4.43 10.89 13.28
CA PRO A 288 4.66 10.29 14.59
C PRO A 288 5.65 11.10 15.43
N THR A 289 6.40 12.01 14.81
CA THR A 289 7.38 12.86 15.48
C THR A 289 6.65 13.96 16.26
N GLU A 290 6.13 13.59 17.43
CA GLU A 290 5.71 14.52 18.48
C GLU A 290 6.91 15.19 19.16
N GLU A 291 8.15 14.85 18.78
CA GLU A 291 9.33 15.46 19.37
C GLU A 291 9.14 16.97 19.36
N THR A 292 9.01 17.47 20.58
CA THR A 292 8.97 18.85 20.99
C THR A 292 10.09 19.55 20.23
N ILE A 293 9.82 20.02 19.01
CA ILE A 293 10.66 20.99 18.33
C ILE A 293 10.57 22.17 19.28
N ALA A 294 11.55 22.25 20.19
CA ALA A 294 11.64 23.31 21.15
C ALA A 294 11.57 24.59 20.32
N PRO A 295 10.70 25.55 20.69
CA PRO A 295 10.47 26.75 19.89
C PRO A 295 11.77 27.47 19.50
N ASP A 296 12.85 27.30 20.26
CA ASP A 296 14.17 27.87 20.01
C ASP A 296 14.95 27.23 18.84
N GLN A 297 14.67 25.99 18.42
CA GLN A 297 15.34 25.39 17.24
C GLN A 297 14.76 25.85 15.89
N GLN A 298 13.59 26.52 15.89
CA GLN A 298 12.97 27.00 14.64
C GLN A 298 13.74 28.15 13.98
N ASN A 299 14.57 28.89 14.74
CA ASN A 299 15.32 30.02 14.19
C ASN A 299 16.68 29.62 13.60
N HIS A 300 17.26 28.50 14.01
CA HIS A 300 18.61 28.11 13.56
C HIS A 300 18.64 27.16 12.36
N SER A 301 17.55 26.44 12.07
CA SER A 301 17.47 25.56 10.88
C SER A 301 17.12 26.30 9.59
N ARG A 302 16.95 27.62 9.62
CA ARG A 302 16.47 28.42 8.47
C ARG A 302 17.58 28.76 7.45
N GLU A 303 18.85 28.58 7.80
CA GLU A 303 19.98 29.06 6.98
C GLU A 303 20.76 27.96 6.22
N GLU A 304 20.61 26.67 6.55
CA GLU A 304 21.49 25.63 5.98
C GLU A 304 20.86 24.74 4.89
N SER A 305 19.55 24.77 4.64
CA SER A 305 18.93 24.02 3.53
C SER A 305 18.78 24.90 2.28
N GLY A 306 19.87 25.11 1.56
CA GLY A 306 19.87 25.80 0.27
C GLY A 306 19.12 25.01 -0.80
N GLY A 307 17.84 25.33 -1.01
CA GLY A 307 17.05 24.71 -2.08
C GLY A 307 15.55 25.04 -2.05
N ASP A 308 14.99 25.35 -0.88
CA ASP A 308 13.54 25.47 -0.71
C ASP A 308 13.14 26.89 -0.26
N ALA A 309 13.01 27.78 -1.25
CA ALA A 309 12.58 29.14 -1.02
C ALA A 309 11.05 29.23 -0.85
N ASP A 310 10.60 30.19 -0.04
CA ASP A 310 9.23 30.69 -0.13
C ASP A 310 8.95 31.09 -1.58
N MET A 311 7.74 30.77 -2.06
CA MET A 311 7.39 31.09 -3.44
C MET A 311 7.42 32.60 -3.70
N ASP A 312 8.01 33.01 -4.82
CA ASP A 312 7.94 34.40 -5.24
C ASP A 312 6.51 34.78 -5.69
N THR A 313 6.27 36.08 -5.85
CA THR A 313 4.95 36.60 -6.26
C THR A 313 4.52 36.09 -7.64
N ALA A 314 5.44 35.80 -8.54
CA ALA A 314 5.11 35.31 -9.89
C ALA A 314 4.65 33.84 -9.84
N ALA A 315 5.35 33.00 -9.06
CA ALA A 315 5.00 31.61 -8.82
C ALA A 315 3.65 31.48 -8.12
N ILE A 316 3.36 32.34 -7.12
CA ILE A 316 2.05 32.39 -6.47
C ILE A 316 0.96 32.76 -7.47
N LYS A 317 1.17 33.79 -8.31
CA LYS A 317 0.21 34.17 -9.37
C LYS A 317 -0.04 33.04 -10.36
N LYS A 318 1.00 32.30 -10.76
CA LYS A 318 0.89 31.11 -11.62
C LYS A 318 0.02 30.05 -10.95
N CYS A 319 0.24 29.78 -9.66
CA CYS A 319 -0.56 28.82 -8.91
C CYS A 319 -2.02 29.24 -8.79
N ILE A 320 -2.29 30.52 -8.51
CA ILE A 320 -3.64 31.08 -8.47
C ILE A 320 -4.35 30.92 -9.82
N ALA A 321 -3.65 31.20 -10.93
CA ALA A 321 -4.21 31.00 -12.27
C ALA A 321 -4.56 29.53 -12.52
N ALA A 322 -3.66 28.60 -12.16
CA ALA A 322 -3.93 27.16 -12.29
C ALA A 322 -5.12 26.70 -11.45
N ILE A 323 -5.22 27.14 -10.18
CA ILE A 323 -6.35 26.85 -9.28
C ILE A 323 -7.68 27.35 -9.89
N LYS A 324 -7.69 28.58 -10.44
CA LYS A 324 -8.87 29.14 -11.12
C LYS A 324 -9.25 28.35 -12.36
N THR A 325 -8.28 28.00 -13.22
CA THR A 325 -8.52 27.19 -14.43
C THR A 325 -9.10 25.82 -14.07
N ALA A 326 -8.66 25.22 -12.97
CA ALA A 326 -9.19 23.94 -12.47
C ALA A 326 -10.56 24.06 -11.78
N GLY A 327 -11.11 25.27 -11.63
CA GLY A 327 -12.40 25.49 -10.97
C GLY A 327 -12.39 25.20 -9.46
N LEU A 328 -11.21 25.22 -8.83
CA LEU A 328 -11.06 24.98 -7.39
C LEU A 328 -11.36 26.25 -6.59
N PRO A 329 -11.82 26.11 -5.33
CA PRO A 329 -12.07 27.27 -4.48
C PRO A 329 -10.78 28.06 -4.28
N LEU A 330 -10.85 29.38 -4.46
CA LEU A 330 -9.71 30.26 -4.26
C LEU A 330 -9.86 30.99 -2.92
N PRO A 331 -8.87 30.91 -2.02
CA PRO A 331 -8.92 31.68 -0.80
C PRO A 331 -8.65 33.16 -1.06
N GLU A 332 -9.16 34.03 -0.19
CA GLU A 332 -8.91 35.48 -0.28
C GLU A 332 -7.43 35.81 -0.06
N LYS A 333 -6.78 35.11 0.89
CA LYS A 333 -5.38 35.31 1.26
C LYS A 333 -4.68 34.00 1.54
N PHE A 334 -3.47 33.88 1.02
CA PHE A 334 -2.55 32.80 1.38
C PHE A 334 -1.69 33.24 2.55
N ARG A 335 -1.62 32.39 3.57
CA ARG A 335 -0.79 32.56 4.76
C ARG A 335 0.66 32.20 4.49
N SER A 336 0.85 31.08 3.80
CA SER A 336 2.16 30.49 3.53
C SER A 336 2.11 29.73 2.21
N SER A 337 3.20 29.80 1.45
CA SER A 337 3.33 29.12 0.17
C SER A 337 4.76 28.64 -0.03
N ARG A 338 4.93 27.38 -0.44
CA ARG A 338 6.25 26.77 -0.64
C ARG A 338 6.29 25.98 -1.93
N LEU A 339 7.38 26.12 -2.68
CA LEU A 339 7.65 25.28 -3.84
C LEU A 339 8.56 24.14 -3.40
N TYR A 340 8.14 22.90 -3.69
CA TYR A 340 8.95 21.71 -3.40
C TYR A 340 8.76 20.68 -4.50
N MET A 341 9.86 20.18 -5.06
CA MET A 341 9.87 19.21 -6.16
C MET A 341 8.91 19.58 -7.30
N ASN A 342 9.00 20.81 -7.80
CA ASN A 342 8.08 21.35 -8.81
C ASN A 342 6.60 21.22 -8.44
N THR A 343 6.28 21.41 -7.16
CA THR A 343 4.91 21.38 -6.62
C THR A 343 4.73 22.56 -5.67
N GLY A 344 3.79 23.44 -5.99
CA GLY A 344 3.39 24.54 -5.13
C GLY A 344 2.43 24.05 -4.05
N PHE A 345 2.79 24.25 -2.78
CA PHE A 345 1.93 24.02 -1.63
C PHE A 345 1.48 25.37 -1.09
N LEU A 346 0.18 25.61 -1.02
CA LEU A 346 -0.36 26.87 -0.53
C LEU A 346 -1.39 26.61 0.58
N VAL A 347 -1.31 27.38 1.66
CA VAL A 347 -2.26 27.32 2.78
C VAL A 347 -2.86 28.70 2.98
N SER A 348 -4.18 28.77 3.23
CA SER A 348 -4.87 30.02 3.50
C SER A 348 -4.88 30.38 4.99
N GLU A 349 -5.11 31.66 5.31
CA GLU A 349 -5.20 32.11 6.70
C GLU A 349 -6.44 31.60 7.43
N ASP A 350 -7.53 31.44 6.69
CA ASP A 350 -8.89 31.22 7.15
C ASP A 350 -9.45 29.84 6.76
N SER A 351 -8.67 29.02 6.05
CA SER A 351 -9.09 27.72 5.54
C SER A 351 -8.26 26.58 6.14
N HIS A 352 -8.95 25.46 6.41
CA HIS A 352 -8.32 24.19 6.77
C HIS A 352 -7.86 23.40 5.55
N TYR A 353 -7.88 23.98 4.36
CA TYR A 353 -7.44 23.32 3.14
C TYR A 353 -5.98 23.63 2.79
N LEU A 354 -5.34 22.67 2.14
CA LEU A 354 -4.04 22.78 1.50
C LEU A 354 -4.24 22.66 -0.02
N TRP A 355 -3.82 23.67 -0.76
CA TRP A 355 -3.79 23.61 -2.22
C TRP A 355 -2.45 23.03 -2.65
N VAL A 356 -2.51 22.03 -3.51
CA VAL A 356 -1.35 21.41 -4.14
C VAL A 356 -1.43 21.69 -5.62
N VAL A 357 -0.45 22.41 -6.14
CA VAL A 357 -0.41 22.89 -7.51
C VAL A 357 0.83 22.31 -8.20
N PRO A 358 0.65 21.37 -9.14
CA PRO A 358 1.73 20.94 -10.02
C PRO A 358 2.39 22.13 -10.73
N GLY A 359 3.72 22.20 -10.69
CA GLY A 359 4.53 23.34 -11.14
C GLY A 359 4.80 23.42 -12.63
#